data_AF-A0A8T6ZLR4-F1
#
_entry.id   AF-A0A8T6ZLR4-F1
#
_cell.length_a   1.000
_cell.length_b   1.000
_cell.length_c   1.000
_cell.angle_alpha   90.00
_cell.angle_beta   90.00
_cell.angle_gamma   90.00
#
_symmetry.space_group_name_H-M   'P 1'
#
loop_
_entity.id
_entity.type
_entity.pdbx_description
1 polymer ?
#
loop_
_entity_poly.entity_id
_entity_poly.type
_entity_poly.pdbx_seq_one_letter_code
_entity_poly.pdbx_strand_id
1 'polypeptide(L)' 'MFGQSIFGVHEQALNLRAHRTEVLATNLANADTPGFKARDFDFSAALTGAAAGRSQGLEATHARHIQTSS' A
#
# COMPACT_ATOMS: atom_id res chain seq x y z
N MET A 1 -17.92 -17.53 7.46
CA MET A 1 -16.56 -17.06 7.78
C MET A 1 -15.79 -16.76 6.49
N PHE A 2 -16.16 -15.71 5.73
CA PHE A 2 -15.39 -15.21 4.57
C PHE A 2 -15.85 -13.77 4.29
N GLY A 3 -14.98 -12.75 4.38
CA GLY A 3 -15.26 -11.46 3.73
C GLY A 3 -14.82 -10.14 4.38
N GLN A 4 -14.33 -10.07 5.63
CA GLN A 4 -14.20 -8.77 6.31
C GLN A 4 -12.79 -8.13 6.35
N SER A 5 -11.71 -8.81 5.93
CA SER A 5 -10.34 -8.25 5.98
C SER A 5 -9.72 -7.89 4.62
N ILE A 6 -10.46 -8.05 3.52
CA ILE A 6 -9.93 -7.85 2.17
C ILE A 6 -9.78 -6.35 1.85
N PHE A 7 -10.77 -5.51 2.15
CA PHE A 7 -10.77 -4.14 1.64
C PHE A 7 -9.68 -3.20 2.21
N GLY A 8 -9.24 -3.39 3.45
CA GLY A 8 -8.20 -2.55 4.05
C GLY A 8 -6.84 -2.75 3.39
N VAL A 9 -6.29 -3.96 3.46
CA VAL A 9 -4.92 -4.27 2.98
C VAL A 9 -4.76 -4.01 1.48
N HIS A 10 -5.83 -4.20 0.71
CA HIS A 10 -5.80 -4.05 -0.74
C HIS A 10 -5.65 -2.59 -1.19
N GLU A 11 -6.21 -1.62 -0.44
CA GLU A 11 -6.08 -0.19 -0.76
C GLU A 11 -4.63 0.30 -0.57
N GLN A 12 -4.00 -0.02 0.56
CA GLN A 12 -2.60 0.34 0.82
C GLN A 12 -1.64 -0.38 -0.16
N ALA A 13 -1.91 -1.64 -0.48
CA ALA A 13 -1.16 -2.37 -1.49
C ALA A 13 -1.26 -1.72 -2.88
N LEU A 14 -2.45 -1.25 -3.26
CA LEU A 14 -2.68 -0.54 -4.52
C LEU A 14 -1.91 0.78 -4.56
N ASN A 15 -1.91 1.54 -3.46
CA ASN A 15 -1.13 2.78 -3.35
C ASN A 15 0.38 2.53 -3.44
N LEU A 16 0.90 1.53 -2.72
CA LEU A 16 2.32 1.16 -2.82
C LEU A 16 2.70 0.74 -4.24
N ARG A 17 1.82 0.01 -4.92
CA ARG A 17 2.01 -0.36 -6.32
C ARG A 17 2.02 0.87 -7.23
N ALA A 18 1.07 1.79 -7.06
CA ALA A 18 1.01 3.03 -7.83
C ALA A 18 2.32 3.83 -7.66
N HIS A 19 2.78 3.98 -6.42
CA HIS A 19 4.03 4.67 -6.12
C HIS A 19 5.26 4.00 -6.76
N ARG A 20 5.36 2.66 -6.69
CA ARG A 20 6.43 1.94 -7.40
C ARG A 20 6.38 2.19 -8.90
N THR A 21 5.19 2.22 -9.48
CA THR A 21 5.02 2.45 -10.92
C THR A 21 5.48 3.85 -11.32
N GLU A 22 5.20 4.87 -10.50
CA GLU A 22 5.67 6.24 -10.68
C GLU A 22 7.20 6.35 -10.63
N VAL A 23 7.83 5.67 -9.67
CA VAL A 23 9.29 5.60 -9.56
C VAL A 23 9.90 4.95 -10.80
N LEU A 24 9.34 3.83 -11.26
CA LEU A 24 9.78 3.16 -12.49
C LEU A 24 9.59 4.04 -13.73
N ALA A 25 8.47 4.73 -13.85
CA ALA A 25 8.21 5.66 -14.95
C ALA A 25 9.20 6.81 -14.95
N THR A 26 9.53 7.36 -13.78
CA THR A 26 10.54 8.42 -13.63
C THR A 26 11.93 7.93 -14.03
N ASN A 27 12.30 6.72 -13.60
CA ASN A 27 13.57 6.11 -13.99
C ASN A 27 13.64 5.88 -15.50
N LEU A 28 12.56 5.38 -16.11
CA LEU A 28 12.49 5.14 -17.55
C LEU A 28 12.58 6.44 -18.35
N ALA A 29 11.85 7.48 -17.93
CA ALA A 29 11.87 8.78 -18.59
C ALA A 29 13.25 9.46 -18.58
N ASN A 30 14.09 9.13 -17.59
CA ASN A 30 15.44 9.67 -17.43
C ASN A 30 16.55 8.65 -17.69
N ALA A 31 16.22 7.46 -18.20
CA ALA A 31 17.18 6.37 -18.39
C ALA A 31 18.33 6.77 -19.31
N ASP A 32 18.06 7.63 -20.29
CA ASP A 32 19.03 8.12 -21.27
C ASP A 32 19.63 9.50 -20.90
N THR A 33 19.31 10.04 -19.72
CA THR A 33 19.87 11.31 -19.25
C THR A 33 21.24 11.07 -18.61
N PRO A 34 22.36 11.58 -19.17
CA PRO A 34 23.69 11.34 -18.60
C PRO A 34 23.79 11.81 -17.15
N GLY A 35 24.32 10.95 -16.28
CA GLY A 35 24.48 11.25 -14.85
C GLY A 35 23.22 11.07 -13.99
N PHE A 36 22.08 10.67 -14.57
CA PHE A 36 20.87 10.35 -13.81
C PHE A 36 21.06 9.08 -12.97
N LYS A 37 20.53 9.08 -11.74
CA LYS A 37 20.59 7.96 -10.79
C LYS A 37 19.19 7.43 -10.52
N ALA A 38 18.92 6.22 -11.00
CA ALA A 38 17.64 5.55 -10.76
C ALA A 38 17.39 5.33 -9.25
N ARG A 39 16.12 5.42 -8.85
CA ARG A 39 15.69 5.24 -7.45
C ARG A 39 14.81 3.99 -7.35
N ASP A 40 14.88 3.27 -6.24
CA ASP A 40 13.90 2.24 -5.86
C ASP A 40 13.77 2.18 -4.33
N PHE A 41 12.70 1.56 -3.84
CA PHE A 41 12.47 1.25 -2.43
C PHE A 41 12.09 -0.22 -2.26
N ASP A 42 12.28 -0.76 -1.06
CA ASP A 42 11.89 -2.14 -0.76
C ASP A 42 10.36 -2.24 -0.65
N PHE A 43 9.72 -2.50 -1.79
CA PHE A 43 8.29 -2.69 -1.88
C PHE A 43 7.80 -3.87 -1.05
N SER A 44 8.58 -4.94 -0.96
CA SER A 44 8.20 -6.14 -0.21
C SER A 44 8.11 -5.84 1.28
N ALA A 45 9.11 -5.14 1.82
CA ALA A 45 9.13 -4.68 3.19
C ALA A 45 7.98 -3.69 3.47
N ALA A 46 7.76 -2.72 2.57
CA ALA A 46 6.68 -1.75 2.71
C ALA A 46 5.28 -2.40 2.68
N LEU A 47 5.07 -3.35 1.78
CA LEU A 47 3.81 -4.10 1.66
C LEU A 47 3.55 -4.96 2.89
N THR A 48 4.59 -5.64 3.40
CA THR A 48 4.50 -6.46 4.60
C THR A 48 4.20 -5.60 5.83
N GLY A 49 4.85 -4.43 5.96
CA GLY A 49 4.55 -3.47 7.02
C GLY A 49 3.12 -2.93 6.96
N ALA A 50 2.61 -2.61 5.76
CA ALA A 50 1.23 -2.17 5.56
C ALA A 50 0.20 -3.26 5.88
N ALA A 51 0.52 -4.52 5.59
CA ALA A 51 -0.33 -5.67 5.94
C ALA A 51 -0.33 -5.96 7.45
N ALA A 52 0.80 -5.76 8.13
CA ALA A 52 0.95 -6.02 9.56
C ALA A 52 0.37 -4.91 10.46
N GLY A 53 0.29 -3.67 9.97
CA GLY A 53 -0.05 -2.49 10.78
C GLY A 53 -1.52 -2.28 11.16
N ARG A 54 -2.45 -3.18 10.80
CA ARG A 54 -3.91 -2.97 11.01
C ARG A 54 -4.63 -4.07 11.79
N SER A 55 -4.00 -4.58 12.83
CA SER A 55 -4.69 -5.21 13.97
C SER A 55 -5.12 -4.18 15.04
N GLN A 56 -5.29 -2.92 14.68
CA GLN A 56 -6.01 -1.94 15.51
C GLN A 56 -7.46 -1.88 15.03
N GLY A 57 -8.37 -2.37 15.87
CA GLY A 57 -9.81 -2.43 15.60
C GLY A 57 -10.33 -1.06 15.19
N LEU A 58 -11.09 -1.02 14.09
CA LEU A 58 -11.73 0.22 13.66
C LEU A 58 -12.84 0.55 14.67
N GLU A 59 -12.72 1.68 15.37
CA GLU A 59 -13.77 2.16 16.25
C GLU A 59 -14.97 2.63 15.42
N ALA A 60 -16.08 1.92 15.52
CA ALA A 60 -17.31 2.30 14.83
C ALA A 60 -17.91 3.56 15.49
N THR A 61 -17.96 4.67 14.74
CA THR A 61 -18.56 5.94 15.19
C THR A 61 -20.08 5.91 15.33
N HIS A 62 -20.71 4.84 14.87
CA HIS A 62 -22.16 4.64 14.96
C HIS A 62 -22.49 3.15 15.06
N ALA A 63 -23.54 2.82 15.82
CA ALA A 63 -23.98 1.44 16.02
C ALA A 63 -24.43 0.71 14.72
N ARG A 64 -24.67 1.46 13.63
CA ARG A 64 -25.00 0.92 12.30
C ARG A 64 -23.80 0.83 11.35
N HIS A 65 -22.62 1.28 11.77
CA HIS A 65 -21.40 1.10 10.99
C HIS A 65 -20.88 -0.33 11.15
N ILE A 66 -20.21 -0.84 10.11
CA ILE A 66 -19.63 -2.17 10.12
C ILE A 66 -18.53 -2.19 11.18
N GLN A 67 -18.79 -2.85 12.30
CA GLN A 67 -17.78 -3.16 13.30
C GLN A 67 -16.84 -4.21 12.70
N THR A 68 -15.54 -3.90 12.66
CA THR A 68 -14.53 -4.90 12.37
C THR A 68 -14.29 -5.70 13.64
N SER A 69 -15.18 -6.66 13.93
CA SER A 69 -14.99 -7.61 15.03
C SER A 69 -13.89 -8.59 14.64
N SER A 70 -12.81 -8.63 15.41
CA SER A 70 -11.73 -9.62 15.32
C SER A 70 -12.22 -11.04 15.59
#